data_AF-A0A6L8I206-F1
#
_entry.id   AF-A0A6L8I206-F1
#
_cell.length_a   1.000
_cell.length_b   1.000
_cell.length_c   1.000
_cell.angle_alpha   90.00
_cell.angle_beta   90.00
_cell.angle_gamma   90.00
#
_symmetry.space_group_name_H-M   'P 1'
#
loop_
_entity.id
_entity.type
_entity.pdbx_description
1 polymer ?
#
loop_
_entity_poly.entity_id
_entity_poly.type
_entity_poly.pdbx_seq_one_letter_code
_entity_poly.pdbx_strand_id
1 'polypeptide(L)'
;MEPIEIGIWVTGGMLVLVFLGMRVAFAAGLAGMVGLIWIFWAKKDYGADDFGWALSVAVKTAGQVPHSKVTSQALSLIPTFILIGYLAYYAGLTRALFEAAKRWVAWVPGGLA
;
A
#
# COMPACT_ATOMS: atom_id res chain seq x y z
N MET A 1 12.90 -22.75 16.12
CA MET A 1 12.37 -21.41 16.41
C MET A 1 11.09 -21.24 15.64
N GLU A 2 9.97 -21.13 16.33
CA GLU A 2 8.70 -20.82 15.67
C GLU A 2 8.75 -19.40 15.08
N PRO A 3 8.01 -19.13 13.98
CA PRO A 3 7.94 -17.79 13.40
C PRO A 3 7.53 -16.71 14.41
N ILE A 4 6.74 -17.07 15.42
CA ILE A 4 6.29 -16.19 16.50
C ILE A 4 7.45 -15.76 17.41
N GLU A 5 8.35 -16.68 17.78
CA GLU A 5 9.50 -16.38 18.64
C GLU A 5 10.47 -15.42 17.94
N ILE A 6 10.72 -15.63 16.65
CA ILE A 6 11.53 -14.74 15.81
C ILE A 6 10.88 -13.36 15.75
N GLY A 7 9.54 -13.30 15.59
CA GLY A 7 8.78 -12.06 15.60
C GLY A 7 8.94 -11.25 16.89
N ILE A 8 8.93 -11.92 18.05
CA ILE A 8 9.11 -11.27 19.36
C ILE A 8 10.52 -10.67 19.48
N TRP A 9 11.56 -11.42 19.10
CA TRP A 9 12.95 -10.93 19.12
C TRP A 9 13.18 -9.75 18.18
N VAL A 10 12.67 -9.83 16.95
CA VAL A 10 12.81 -8.77 15.94
C VAL A 10 12.06 -7.51 16.37
N THR A 11 10.87 -7.65 16.94
CA THR A 11 10.08 -6.51 17.45
C THR A 11 10.76 -5.86 18.66
N GLY A 12 11.30 -6.68 19.58
CA GLY A 12 12.10 -6.18 20.70
C GLY A 12 13.32 -5.40 20.24
N GLY A 13 14.08 -5.95 19.28
CA GLY A 13 15.22 -5.26 18.66
C GLY A 13 14.83 -3.95 17.98
N MET A 14 13.71 -3.93 17.25
CA MET A 14 13.18 -2.70 16.64
C MET A 14 12.89 -1.63 17.70
N LEU A 15 12.23 -1.99 18.80
CA LEU A 15 11.92 -1.05 19.89
C LEU A 15 13.19 -0.50 20.53
N VAL A 16 14.18 -1.34 20.79
CA VAL A 16 15.49 -0.90 21.31
C VAL A 16 16.12 0.14 20.38
N LEU A 17 16.14 -0.11 19.07
CA LEU A 17 16.69 0.84 18.09
C LEU A 17 15.94 2.18 18.07
N VAL A 18 14.61 2.15 18.23
CA VAL A 18 13.79 3.38 18.35
C VAL A 18 14.13 4.14 19.64
N PHE A 19 14.27 3.43 20.76
CA PHE A 19 14.63 4.05 22.04
C PHE A 19 16.05 4.63 22.07
N LEU A 20 17.00 4.04 21.34
CA LEU A 20 18.33 4.62 21.13
C LEU A 20 18.33 5.89 20.26
N GLY A 21 17.17 6.34 19.78
CA GLY A 21 17.03 7.58 19.01
C GLY A 21 17.21 7.41 17.50
N MET A 22 17.23 6.17 16.98
CA MET A 22 17.20 5.97 15.53
C MET A 22 15.82 6.34 14.96
N ARG A 23 15.82 7.06 13.84
CA ARG A 23 14.59 7.38 13.09
C ARG A 23 13.79 6.10 12.79
N VAL A 24 12.50 6.12 13.11
CA VAL A 24 11.58 4.96 13.02
C VAL A 24 11.61 4.29 11.64
N ALA A 25 11.77 5.06 10.55
CA ALA A 25 11.88 4.51 9.21
C ALA A 25 13.07 3.54 9.04
N PHE A 26 14.24 3.87 9.60
CA PHE A 26 15.42 3.01 9.54
C PHE A 26 15.32 1.85 10.52
N ALA A 27 14.75 2.08 11.72
CA ALA A 27 14.50 1.02 12.70
C ALA A 27 13.57 -0.06 12.15
N ALA A 28 12.42 0.35 11.62
CA ALA A 28 11.45 -0.56 11.02
C ALA A 28 11.99 -1.22 9.73
N GLY A 29 12.73 -0.47 8.91
CA GLY A 29 13.33 -1.00 7.68
C GLY A 29 14.37 -2.10 7.95
N LEU A 30 15.30 -1.84 8.88
CA LEU A 30 16.35 -2.79 9.24
C LEU A 30 15.77 -4.01 9.98
N ALA A 31 14.89 -3.78 10.97
CA ALA A 31 14.24 -4.87 11.69
C ALA A 31 13.39 -5.75 10.75
N GLY A 32 12.64 -5.14 9.81
CA GLY A 32 11.86 -5.86 8.82
C GLY A 32 12.73 -6.69 7.87
N MET A 33 13.85 -6.14 7.39
CA MET A 33 14.78 -6.88 6.52
C MET A 33 15.42 -8.06 7.25
N VAL A 34 15.94 -7.84 8.47
CA VAL A 34 16.54 -8.88 9.31
C VAL A 34 15.52 -9.95 9.68
N GLY A 35 14.28 -9.55 10.01
CA GLY A 35 13.19 -10.47 10.33
C GLY A 35 12.78 -11.35 9.15
N LEU A 36 12.69 -10.79 7.94
CA LEU A 36 12.42 -11.57 6.74
C LEU A 36 13.52 -12.60 6.47
N ILE A 37 14.79 -12.19 6.56
CA ILE A 37 15.95 -13.08 6.40
C ILE A 37 15.89 -14.21 7.44
N TRP A 38 15.62 -13.88 8.71
CA TRP A 38 15.56 -14.87 9.79
C TRP A 38 14.40 -15.85 9.63
N ILE A 39 13.21 -15.39 9.23
CA ILE A 39 12.06 -16.27 8.99
C ILE A 39 12.33 -17.24 7.84
N PHE A 40 12.93 -16.78 6.73
CA PHE A 40 13.24 -17.65 5.59
C PHE A 40 14.42 -18.59 5.87
N TRP A 41 15.37 -18.18 6.71
CA TRP A 41 16.47 -19.02 7.16
C TRP A 41 16.01 -20.10 8.17
N ALA A 42 15.10 -19.75 9.07
CA ALA A 42 14.51 -20.69 10.03
C ALA A 42 13.64 -21.77 9.36
N LYS A 43 13.03 -21.48 8.20
CA LYS A 43 12.28 -22.47 7.40
C LYS A 43 13.15 -23.55 6.77
N LYS A 44 14.47 -23.36 6.74
CA LYS A 44 15.46 -24.20 6.04
C LYS A 44 16.48 -24.82 7.02
N ASP A 45 16.13 -24.89 8.31
CA ASP A 45 16.92 -25.56 9.36
C ASP A 45 18.37 -25.02 9.52
N TYR A 46 18.58 -23.72 9.30
CA TYR A 46 19.87 -23.05 9.53
C TYR A 46 21.06 -23.60 8.72
N GLY A 47 20.83 -24.19 7.55
CA GLY A 47 21.90 -24.56 6.62
C GLY A 47 22.77 -23.35 6.25
N ALA A 48 24.09 -23.46 6.43
CA ALA A 48 25.05 -22.40 6.11
C ALA A 48 25.04 -22.04 4.61
N ASP A 49 24.72 -23.00 3.75
CA ASP A 49 24.59 -22.83 2.30
C ASP A 49 23.26 -22.13 1.89
N ASP A 50 22.25 -22.14 2.77
CA ASP A 50 20.92 -21.61 2.51
C ASP A 50 20.75 -20.13 2.90
N PHE A 51 21.76 -19.52 3.54
CA PHE A 51 21.74 -18.09 3.87
C PHE A 51 21.67 -17.21 2.62
N GLY A 52 22.42 -17.58 1.57
CA GLY A 52 22.36 -16.88 0.27
C GLY A 52 20.98 -16.97 -0.38
N TRP A 53 20.32 -18.13 -0.26
CA TRP A 53 18.95 -18.32 -0.73
C TRP A 53 17.96 -17.48 0.09
N ALA A 54 18.04 -17.52 1.43
CA ALA A 54 17.18 -16.75 2.32
C ALA A 54 17.31 -15.23 2.10
N LEU A 55 18.53 -14.73 1.90
CA LEU A 55 18.79 -13.34 1.54
C LEU A 55 18.13 -12.98 0.20
N SER A 56 18.27 -13.84 -0.82
CA SER A 56 17.67 -13.60 -2.14
C SER A 56 16.14 -13.56 -2.09
N VAL A 57 15.51 -14.44 -1.30
CA VAL A 57 14.05 -14.50 -1.14
C VAL A 57 13.57 -13.29 -0.33
N ALA A 58 14.23 -12.97 0.78
CA ALA A 58 13.89 -11.81 1.60
C ALA A 58 13.97 -10.50 0.81
N VAL A 59 15.02 -10.29 0.01
CA VAL A 59 15.17 -9.11 -0.85
C VAL A 59 14.08 -9.06 -1.93
N LYS A 60 13.76 -10.19 -2.57
CA LYS A 60 12.66 -10.26 -3.54
C LYS A 60 11.31 -9.92 -2.91
N THR A 61 11.02 -10.46 -1.73
CA THR A 61 9.78 -10.16 -0.98
C THR A 61 9.73 -8.70 -0.54
N ALA A 62 10.85 -8.15 -0.06
CA ALA A 62 10.93 -6.73 0.29
C ALA A 62 10.67 -5.82 -0.92
N GLY A 63 11.17 -6.18 -2.10
CA GLY A 63 10.94 -5.44 -3.36
C GLY A 63 9.50 -5.49 -3.87
N GLN A 64 8.71 -6.50 -3.48
CA GLN A 64 7.29 -6.55 -3.82
C GLN A 64 6.49 -5.47 -3.08
N VAL A 65 6.90 -5.05 -1.87
CA VAL A 65 6.13 -4.09 -1.08
C VAL A 65 6.03 -2.72 -1.78
N PRO A 66 7.13 -2.09 -2.24
CA PRO A 66 7.05 -0.86 -3.04
C PRO A 66 6.29 -1.06 -4.34
N HIS A 67 6.52 -2.18 -5.04
CA HIS A 67 5.81 -2.50 -6.28
C HIS A 67 4.29 -2.51 -6.06
N SER A 68 3.80 -3.23 -5.06
CA SER A 68 2.38 -3.28 -4.70
C SER A 68 1.80 -1.94 -4.24
N LYS A 69 2.63 -1.00 -3.74
CA LYS A 69 2.18 0.35 -3.37
C LYS A 69 2.14 1.31 -4.55
N VAL A 70 3.05 1.17 -5.51
CA VAL A 70 3.04 1.95 -6.76
C VAL A 70 1.95 1.46 -7.71
N THR A 71 1.71 0.16 -7.78
CA THR A 71 0.57 -0.43 -8.53
C THR A 71 -0.75 -0.30 -7.77
N SER A 72 -0.78 0.33 -6.59
CA SER A 72 -2.05 0.67 -5.96
C SER A 72 -2.67 1.83 -6.72
N GLN A 73 -3.61 1.51 -7.61
CA GLN A 73 -4.38 2.44 -8.45
C GLN A 73 -5.13 3.54 -7.67
N ALA A 74 -5.09 3.53 -6.34
CA ALA A 74 -5.58 4.62 -5.51
C ALA A 74 -4.95 5.97 -5.87
N LEU A 75 -3.66 6.02 -6.24
CA LEU A 75 -3.02 7.27 -6.69
C LEU A 75 -3.49 7.72 -8.08
N SER A 76 -3.88 6.79 -8.97
CA SER A 76 -4.43 7.11 -10.28
C SER A 76 -5.91 7.51 -10.24
N LEU A 77 -6.59 7.25 -9.12
CA LEU A 77 -8.03 7.51 -8.98
C LEU A 77 -8.35 9.00 -9.14
N ILE A 78 -7.51 9.89 -8.60
CA ILE A 78 -7.67 11.35 -8.71
C ILE A 78 -7.54 11.81 -10.19
N PRO A 79 -6.44 11.51 -10.92
CA PRO A 79 -6.34 11.83 -12.35
C PRO A 79 -7.48 11.25 -13.21
N THR A 80 -7.88 10.00 -12.96
CA THR A 80 -8.96 9.37 -13.72
C THR A 80 -10.30 10.05 -13.44
N PHE A 81 -10.58 10.45 -12.20
CA PHE A 81 -11.79 11.19 -11.84
C PHE A 81 -11.85 12.56 -12.52
N ILE A 82 -10.72 13.27 -12.55
CA ILE A 82 -10.60 14.56 -13.26
C ILE A 82 -10.80 14.37 -14.77
N LEU A 83 -10.21 13.32 -15.37
CA LEU A 83 -10.35 13.03 -16.79
C LEU A 83 -11.82 12.74 -17.17
N ILE A 84 -12.52 11.92 -16.38
CA ILE A 84 -13.96 11.65 -16.57
C ILE A 84 -14.76 12.94 -16.46
N GLY A 85 -14.48 13.79 -15.47
CA GLY A 85 -15.13 15.08 -15.30
C GLY A 85 -14.89 16.03 -16.48
N TYR A 86 -13.65 16.14 -16.96
CA TYR A 86 -13.30 16.95 -18.13
C TYR A 86 -14.02 16.47 -19.39
N LEU A 87 -14.03 15.15 -19.63
CA LEU A 87 -14.73 14.57 -20.77
C LEU A 87 -16.24 14.79 -20.69
N ALA A 88 -16.85 14.59 -19.52
CA ALA A 88 -18.28 14.83 -19.31
C ALA A 88 -18.66 16.31 -19.44
N TYR A 89 -17.77 17.24 -19.09
CA TYR A 89 -17.97 18.67 -19.28
C TYR A 89 -17.92 19.06 -20.76
N TYR A 90 -16.87 18.66 -21.49
CA TYR A 90 -16.72 18.97 -22.91
C TYR A 90 -17.69 18.22 -23.83
N ALA A 91 -18.11 17.01 -23.46
CA ALA A 91 -19.15 16.27 -24.17
C ALA A 91 -20.57 16.85 -23.95
N GLY A 92 -20.72 17.88 -23.10
CA GLY A 92 -22.02 18.49 -22.79
C GLY A 92 -22.95 17.60 -21.97
N LEU A 93 -22.45 16.45 -21.49
CA LEU A 93 -23.23 15.46 -20.73
C LEU A 93 -23.80 16.09 -19.45
N THR A 94 -23.03 16.97 -18.80
CA THR A 94 -23.46 17.72 -17.60
C THR A 94 -24.72 18.55 -17.85
N ARG A 95 -24.79 19.26 -18.97
CA ARG A 95 -25.99 20.04 -19.35
C ARG A 95 -27.16 19.14 -19.73
N ALA A 96 -26.92 18.13 -20.56
CA ALA A 96 -27.96 17.20 -20.99
C ALA A 96 -28.59 16.45 -19.81
N LEU A 97 -27.77 16.05 -18.84
CA LEU A 97 -28.24 15.37 -17.63
C LEU A 97 -29.04 16.33 -16.73
N PHE A 98 -28.59 17.58 -16.56
CA PHE A 98 -29.30 18.59 -15.79
C PHE A 98 -30.65 18.95 -16.41
N GLU A 99 -30.71 19.06 -17.73
CA GLU A 99 -31.95 19.33 -18.46
C GLU A 99 -32.92 18.13 -18.41
N ALA A 100 -32.41 16.91 -18.55
CA ALA A 100 -33.21 15.69 -18.37
C ALA A 100 -33.77 15.57 -16.94
N ALA A 101 -32.94 15.83 -15.93
CA ALA A 101 -33.36 15.83 -14.53
C ALA A 101 -34.39 16.94 -14.26
N LYS A 102 -34.21 18.13 -14.82
CA LYS A 102 -35.17 19.24 -14.71
C LYS A 102 -36.51 18.86 -15.33
N ARG A 103 -36.53 18.28 -16.54
CA ARG A 103 -37.78 17.82 -17.18
C ARG A 103 -38.51 16.74 -16.38
N TRP A 104 -37.80 15.94 -15.60
CA TRP A 104 -38.38 14.88 -14.78
C TRP A 104 -38.70 15.32 -13.34
N VAL A 105 -38.05 16.33 -12.77
CA VAL A 105 -38.24 16.67 -11.33
C VAL A 105 -38.79 18.09 -11.14
N ALA A 106 -38.93 18.90 -12.21
CA ALA A 106 -39.41 20.28 -12.12
C ALA A 106 -40.83 20.43 -11.58
N TRP A 107 -41.65 19.37 -11.55
CA TRP A 107 -42.98 19.44 -10.93
C TRP A 107 -42.93 19.44 -9.39
N VAL A 108 -41.79 19.09 -8.77
CA VAL A 108 -41.65 19.03 -7.31
C VAL A 108 -41.47 20.45 -6.76
N PRO A 109 -42.28 20.88 -5.77
CA PRO A 109 -42.17 22.23 -5.21
C PRO A 109 -40.80 22.42 -4.55
N GLY A 110 -40.01 23.36 -5.09
CA GLY A 110 -38.59 23.57 -4.75
C GLY A 110 -37.59 23.09 -5.82
N GLY A 111 -38.07 22.54 -6.94
CA GLY A 111 -37.25 22.00 -8.03
C GLY A 111 -36.34 23.04 -8.68
N LEU A 112 -35.03 22.78 -8.56
CA LEU A 112 -33.87 23.49 -9.14
C LEU A 112 -34.24 24.47 -10.27
N ALA A 113 -34.23 25.77 -9.94
CA ALA A 113 -34.49 26.88 -10.85
C ALA A 113 -33.58 26.89 -12.09
#